data_AF-A0A509EIM4-F1
#
_entry.id   AF-A0A509EIM4-F1
#
_cell.length_a   1.000
_cell.length_b   1.000
_cell.length_c   1.000
_cell.angle_alpha   90.00
_cell.angle_beta   90.00
_cell.angle_gamma   90.00
#
_symmetry.space_group_name_H-M   'P 1'
#
loop_
_entity.id
_entity.type
_entity.pdbx_description
1 polymer ?
#
loop_
_entity_poly.entity_id
_entity_poly.type
_entity_poly.pdbx_seq_one_letter_code
_entity_poly.pdbx_strand_id
1 'polypeptide(L)'
;MRAASLLLLLLAGPALAETPKAARPAGSSTVACPSLANYRLLIRQAKDAAGAAARLADPKADHLGCAVTAREAVTGIGDHVALDGRAYECLSLQTTSICQWTAAGSIAVPAEKPAAAATPKPGADPAKPKR
;
A
#
# COMPACT_ATOMS: atom_id res chain seq x y z
N MET A 1 -4.54 66.68 -18.57
CA MET A 1 -5.28 66.02 -19.66
C MET A 1 -5.12 64.50 -19.51
N ARG A 2 -6.20 63.77 -19.80
CA ARG A 2 -6.42 62.32 -19.58
C ARG A 2 -5.58 61.44 -20.51
N ALA A 3 -5.17 60.25 -20.02
CA ALA A 3 -5.50 58.89 -20.54
C ALA A 3 -4.71 57.89 -19.64
N ALA A 4 -5.24 57.00 -18.80
CA ALA A 4 -6.30 55.99 -18.95
C ALA A 4 -6.05 55.03 -20.13
N SER A 5 -5.37 53.92 -19.86
CA SER A 5 -5.59 52.63 -20.53
C SER A 5 -5.19 51.49 -19.60
N LEU A 6 -6.21 50.81 -19.07
CA LEU A 6 -6.12 49.46 -18.50
C LEU A 6 -5.64 48.49 -19.58
N LEU A 7 -4.79 47.53 -19.22
CA LEU A 7 -4.79 46.20 -19.81
C LEU A 7 -4.64 45.17 -18.68
N LEU A 8 -5.78 44.70 -18.16
CA LEU A 8 -5.88 43.35 -17.60
C LEU A 8 -5.65 42.38 -18.77
N LEU A 9 -4.94 41.26 -18.52
CA LEU A 9 -5.37 39.90 -18.87
C LEU A 9 -4.19 38.90 -18.77
N LEU A 10 -4.48 37.77 -18.09
CA LEU A 10 -4.00 36.41 -18.40
C LEU A 10 -2.50 36.11 -18.10
N LEU A 11 -2.07 35.03 -17.44
CA LEU A 11 -2.64 33.71 -17.20
C LEU A 11 -2.15 33.13 -15.87
N ALA A 12 -3.04 32.37 -15.23
CA ALA A 12 -2.70 31.38 -14.22
C ALA A 12 -1.85 30.22 -14.80
N GLY A 13 -0.97 29.66 -13.96
CA GLY A 13 -0.50 28.28 -14.07
C GLY A 13 0.98 28.06 -13.72
N PRO A 14 1.41 26.86 -13.26
CA PRO A 14 0.62 25.64 -13.09
C PRO A 14 0.47 25.23 -11.61
N ALA A 15 -0.72 24.75 -11.25
CA ALA A 15 -0.86 23.78 -10.18
C ALA A 15 -0.14 22.51 -10.63
N LEU A 16 0.81 22.05 -9.82
CA LEU A 16 1.39 20.71 -9.94
C LEU A 16 0.26 19.70 -9.76
N ALA A 17 -0.30 19.23 -10.88
CA ALA A 17 -1.12 18.04 -10.90
C ALA A 17 -0.19 16.87 -10.54
N GLU A 18 -0.27 16.40 -9.29
CA GLU A 18 0.20 15.07 -8.93
C GLU A 18 -0.53 14.08 -9.84
N THR A 19 0.20 13.52 -10.80
CA THR A 19 -0.29 12.45 -11.64
C THR A 19 -0.63 11.27 -10.73
N PRO A 20 -1.88 10.78 -10.72
CA PRO A 20 -2.20 9.54 -10.04
C PRO A 20 -1.37 8.44 -10.69
N LYS A 21 -0.37 7.93 -9.96
CA LYS A 21 0.35 6.73 -10.39
C LYS A 21 -0.69 5.65 -10.62
N ALA A 22 -0.87 5.25 -11.89
CA ALA A 22 -1.88 4.30 -12.30
C ALA A 22 -1.87 3.10 -11.36
N ALA A 23 -2.92 2.97 -10.55
CA ALA A 23 -3.08 1.85 -9.65
C ALA A 23 -3.23 0.60 -10.52
N ARG A 24 -2.20 -0.25 -10.52
CA ARG A 24 -2.29 -1.56 -11.16
C ARG A 24 -3.46 -2.30 -10.50
N PRO A 25 -4.37 -2.93 -11.28
CA PRO A 25 -5.44 -3.72 -10.70
C PRO A 25 -4.86 -4.77 -9.78
N ALA A 26 -5.29 -4.75 -8.52
CA ALA A 26 -4.85 -5.71 -7.53
C ALA A 26 -5.40 -7.10 -7.92
N GLY A 27 -4.55 -8.13 -7.86
CA GLY A 27 -4.87 -9.47 -8.35
C GLY A 27 -5.65 -10.32 -7.35
N SER A 28 -6.16 -11.47 -7.81
CA SER A 28 -6.70 -12.54 -6.97
C SER A 28 -5.62 -13.38 -6.26
N SER A 29 -4.36 -13.20 -6.65
CA SER A 29 -3.20 -13.78 -5.98
C SER A 29 -1.98 -12.87 -6.15
N THR A 30 -0.99 -13.02 -5.28
CA THR A 30 0.28 -12.32 -5.35
C THR A 30 1.43 -13.19 -4.88
N VAL A 31 2.65 -12.89 -5.30
CA VAL A 31 3.85 -13.48 -4.69
C VAL A 31 4.11 -12.78 -3.36
N ALA A 32 4.26 -13.55 -2.29
CA ALA A 32 4.59 -13.04 -0.97
C ALA A 32 5.71 -13.86 -0.32
N CYS A 33 6.52 -13.22 0.52
CA CYS A 33 7.65 -13.87 1.19
C CYS A 33 7.73 -13.47 2.67
N PRO A 34 8.17 -14.37 3.57
CA PRO A 34 8.29 -14.07 5.00
C PRO A 34 9.38 -13.04 5.32
N SER A 35 10.25 -12.74 4.34
CA SER A 35 11.31 -11.75 4.42
C SER A 35 11.21 -10.78 3.24
N LEU A 36 11.17 -9.47 3.53
CA LEU A 36 11.20 -8.43 2.50
C LEU A 36 12.48 -8.50 1.65
N ALA A 37 13.61 -8.86 2.24
CA ALA A 37 14.85 -9.05 1.49
C ALA A 37 14.73 -10.18 0.47
N ASN A 38 14.10 -11.29 0.85
CA ASN A 38 13.88 -12.44 -0.03
C ASN A 38 12.90 -12.08 -1.16
N TYR A 39 11.82 -11.35 -0.85
CA TYR A 39 10.91 -10.82 -1.88
C TYR A 39 11.64 -9.97 -2.90
N ARG A 40 12.45 -9.01 -2.43
CA ARG A 40 13.22 -8.12 -3.30
C ARG A 40 14.25 -8.89 -4.14
N LEU A 41 14.89 -9.91 -3.57
CA LEU A 41 15.83 -10.76 -4.30
C LEU A 41 15.11 -11.56 -5.40
N LEU A 42 14.01 -12.23 -5.06
CA LEU A 42 13.20 -13.02 -5.99
C LEU A 42 12.74 -12.17 -7.18
N ILE A 43 12.14 -11.00 -6.91
CA ILE A 43 11.64 -10.12 -7.96
C ILE A 43 12.78 -9.60 -8.85
N ARG A 44 13.96 -9.28 -8.28
CA ARG A 44 15.11 -8.87 -9.10
C ARG A 44 15.62 -9.99 -10.00
N GLN A 45 15.72 -11.21 -9.48
CA GLN A 45 16.17 -12.38 -10.26
C GLN A 45 15.16 -12.76 -11.36
N ALA A 46 13.87 -12.65 -11.05
CA ALA A 46 12.78 -13.03 -11.93
C ALA A 46 12.29 -11.90 -12.84
N LYS A 47 12.86 -10.69 -12.71
CA LYS A 47 12.53 -9.43 -13.40
C LYS A 47 11.17 -8.82 -13.02
N ASP A 48 10.14 -9.63 -12.84
CA ASP A 48 8.80 -9.18 -12.46
C ASP A 48 8.02 -10.24 -11.65
N ALA A 49 6.76 -9.92 -11.31
CA ALA A 49 5.89 -10.79 -10.52
C ALA A 49 5.45 -12.07 -11.26
N ALA A 50 5.29 -12.02 -12.58
CA ALA A 50 4.90 -13.18 -13.37
C ALA A 50 6.07 -14.16 -13.49
N GLY A 51 7.28 -13.65 -13.74
CA GLY A 51 8.51 -14.44 -13.69
C GLY A 51 8.74 -15.04 -12.30
N ALA A 52 8.44 -14.28 -11.24
CA ALA A 52 8.57 -14.80 -9.87
C ALA A 52 7.58 -15.94 -9.61
N ALA A 53 6.32 -15.81 -10.02
CA ALA A 53 5.34 -16.88 -9.92
C ALA A 53 5.76 -18.12 -10.73
N ALA A 54 6.29 -17.93 -11.95
CA ALA A 54 6.81 -19.03 -12.77
C ALA A 54 8.00 -19.74 -12.10
N ARG A 55 8.91 -18.99 -11.47
CA ARG A 55 10.03 -19.56 -10.71
C ARG A 55 9.55 -20.37 -9.49
N LEU A 56 8.50 -19.92 -8.81
CA LEU A 56 7.91 -20.66 -7.68
C LEU A 56 7.15 -21.93 -8.11
N ALA A 57 6.75 -22.02 -9.38
CA ALA A 57 6.18 -23.25 -9.93
C ALA A 57 7.25 -24.32 -10.26
N ASP A 58 8.54 -23.95 -10.31
CA ASP A 58 9.64 -24.90 -10.53
C ASP A 58 10.03 -25.57 -9.19
N PRO A 59 9.81 -26.90 -9.03
CA PRO A 59 10.13 -27.59 -7.78
C PRO A 59 11.64 -27.69 -7.50
N LYS A 60 12.49 -27.37 -8.48
CA LYS A 60 13.96 -27.38 -8.33
C LYS A 60 14.54 -26.01 -7.98
N ALA A 61 13.75 -24.95 -8.10
CA ALA A 61 14.21 -23.61 -7.79
C ALA A 61 14.35 -23.42 -6.26
N ASP A 62 15.29 -22.57 -5.85
CA ASP A 62 15.26 -22.02 -4.49
C ASP A 62 14.16 -20.97 -4.40
N HIS A 63 13.17 -21.23 -3.58
CA HIS A 63 11.99 -20.40 -3.40
C HIS A 63 12.19 -19.32 -2.35
N LEU A 64 13.29 -19.36 -1.57
CA LEU A 64 13.60 -18.37 -0.53
C LEU A 64 12.49 -18.22 0.54
N GLY A 65 11.65 -19.25 0.70
CA GLY A 65 10.45 -19.22 1.54
C GLY A 65 9.27 -18.42 0.97
N CYS A 66 9.38 -17.91 -0.25
CA CYS A 66 8.30 -17.23 -0.95
C CYS A 66 7.26 -18.22 -1.50
N ALA A 67 6.02 -17.75 -1.65
CA ALA A 67 4.94 -18.53 -2.24
C ALA A 67 3.96 -17.63 -3.02
N VAL A 68 3.19 -18.23 -3.92
CA VAL A 68 1.99 -17.59 -4.47
C VAL A 68 0.89 -17.66 -3.41
N THR A 69 0.45 -16.50 -2.95
CA THR A 69 -0.57 -16.32 -1.93
C THR A 69 -1.88 -15.91 -2.57
N ALA A 70 -2.93 -16.68 -2.31
CA ALA A 70 -4.27 -16.38 -2.78
C ALA A 70 -4.93 -15.30 -1.92
N ARG A 71 -5.82 -14.52 -2.53
CA ARG A 71 -6.51 -13.39 -1.90
C ARG A 71 -7.25 -13.78 -0.63
N GLU A 72 -7.94 -14.90 -0.66
CA GLU A 72 -8.76 -15.45 0.42
C GLU A 72 -7.93 -15.81 1.67
N ALA A 73 -6.63 -16.07 1.51
CA ALA A 73 -5.73 -16.33 2.64
C ALA A 73 -5.34 -15.05 3.39
N VAL A 74 -5.52 -13.86 2.78
CA VAL A 74 -5.14 -12.57 3.36
C VAL A 74 -6.26 -11.99 4.21
N THR A 75 -5.94 -11.71 5.48
CA THR A 75 -6.84 -11.10 6.46
C THR A 75 -6.70 -9.58 6.54
N GLY A 76 -5.57 -9.01 6.11
CA GLY A 76 -5.32 -7.57 6.13
C GLY A 76 -3.89 -7.20 5.78
N ILE A 77 -3.57 -5.92 5.95
CA ILE A 77 -2.21 -5.38 5.86
C ILE A 77 -1.70 -5.13 7.27
N GLY A 78 -0.61 -5.79 7.67
CA GLY A 78 0.01 -5.62 8.98
C GLY A 78 1.00 -4.47 9.05
N ASP A 79 1.63 -4.12 7.92
CA ASP A 79 2.60 -3.02 7.84
C ASP A 79 2.77 -2.53 6.39
N HIS A 80 3.28 -1.31 6.22
CA HIS A 80 3.62 -0.70 4.94
C HIS A 80 5.01 -0.06 5.02
N VAL A 81 5.87 -0.38 4.04
CA VAL A 81 7.24 0.16 3.96
C VAL A 81 7.54 0.67 2.56
N ALA A 82 8.12 1.87 2.47
CA ALA A 82 8.72 2.38 1.25
C ALA A 82 10.26 2.25 1.31
N LEU A 83 10.85 1.60 0.32
CA LEU A 83 12.30 1.38 0.23
C LEU A 83 12.76 1.45 -1.23
N ASP A 84 13.79 2.24 -1.50
CA ASP A 84 14.37 2.46 -2.83
C ASP A 84 13.32 2.84 -3.90
N GLY A 85 12.40 3.75 -3.54
CA GLY A 85 11.34 4.24 -4.43
C GLY A 85 10.23 3.23 -4.72
N ARG A 86 10.19 2.10 -4.00
CA ARG A 86 9.16 1.06 -4.12
C ARG A 86 8.43 0.90 -2.78
N ALA A 87 7.12 0.73 -2.86
CA ALA A 87 6.27 0.47 -1.71
C ALA A 87 5.99 -1.02 -1.58
N TYR A 88 5.97 -1.50 -0.34
CA TYR A 88 5.79 -2.88 0.04
C TYR A 88 4.77 -2.96 1.18
N GLU A 89 4.02 -4.06 1.20
CA GLU A 89 3.02 -4.32 2.22
C GLU A 89 3.33 -5.66 2.87
N CYS A 90 3.25 -5.71 4.20
CA CYS A 90 3.18 -6.95 4.95
C CYS A 90 1.72 -7.42 4.96
N LEU A 91 1.48 -8.59 4.40
CA LEU A 91 0.19 -9.26 4.45
C LEU A 91 0.07 -10.03 5.76
N SER A 92 -1.05 -9.82 6.46
CA SER A 92 -1.52 -10.70 7.53
C SER A 92 -2.27 -11.87 6.91
N LEU A 93 -1.88 -13.10 7.25
CA LEU A 93 -2.51 -14.32 6.71
C LEU A 93 -3.28 -15.08 7.79
N GLN A 94 -4.27 -15.87 7.37
CA GLN A 94 -5.04 -16.74 8.29
C GLN A 94 -4.19 -17.84 8.92
N THR A 95 -3.16 -18.30 8.21
CA THR A 95 -2.40 -19.50 8.56
C THR A 95 -1.15 -19.23 9.40
N THR A 96 -0.73 -17.96 9.52
CA THR A 96 0.52 -17.60 10.20
C THR A 96 0.48 -16.17 10.72
N SER A 97 1.18 -15.94 11.83
CA SER A 97 1.45 -14.60 12.38
C SER A 97 2.68 -13.93 11.78
N ILE A 98 3.39 -14.61 10.86
CA ILE A 98 4.58 -14.08 10.19
C ILE A 98 4.15 -13.12 9.07
N CYS A 99 4.74 -11.93 9.04
CA CYS A 99 4.56 -10.96 7.96
C CYS A 99 4.95 -11.55 6.59
N GLN A 100 4.01 -11.54 5.65
CA GLN A 100 4.26 -11.98 4.27
C GLN A 100 4.36 -10.75 3.36
N TRP A 101 5.59 -10.38 3.00
CA TRP A 101 5.88 -9.17 2.24
C TRP A 101 5.62 -9.33 0.75
N THR A 102 4.97 -8.32 0.17
CA THR A 102 4.71 -8.21 -1.26
C THR A 102 4.81 -6.75 -1.74
N ALA A 103 4.67 -6.51 -3.04
CA ALA A 103 4.55 -5.15 -3.57
C ALA A 103 3.21 -4.53 -3.13
N ALA A 104 3.24 -3.27 -2.72
CA ALA A 104 2.03 -2.58 -2.28
C ALA A 104 0.96 -2.55 -3.37
N GLY A 105 -0.30 -2.82 -3.02
CA GLY A 105 -1.44 -2.87 -3.93
C GLY A 105 -1.43 -4.06 -4.90
N SER A 106 -0.54 -5.04 -4.71
CA SER A 106 -0.49 -6.23 -5.57
C SER A 106 -1.65 -7.19 -5.37
N ILE A 107 -2.27 -7.17 -4.18
CA ILE A 107 -3.44 -7.96 -3.85
C ILE A 107 -4.54 -7.05 -3.33
N ALA A 108 -5.77 -7.28 -3.76
CA ALA A 108 -6.89 -6.56 -3.17
C ALA A 108 -6.94 -6.96 -1.70
N VAL A 109 -7.31 -6.07 -0.80
CA VAL A 109 -7.59 -6.40 0.59
C VAL A 109 -8.95 -5.76 0.87
N PRO A 110 -9.81 -6.34 1.72
CA PRO A 110 -11.07 -5.70 1.99
C PRO A 110 -10.72 -4.36 2.64
N ALA A 111 -11.25 -3.25 2.12
CA ALA A 111 -11.06 -1.97 2.77
C ALA A 111 -11.55 -2.12 4.21
N GLU A 112 -10.65 -1.92 5.18
CA GLU A 112 -11.04 -1.89 6.57
C GLU A 112 -12.06 -0.75 6.70
N LYS A 113 -13.30 -1.09 7.04
CA LYS A 113 -14.34 -0.08 7.21
C LYS A 113 -13.82 0.85 8.30
N PRO A 114 -13.66 2.17 8.07
CA PRO A 114 -13.14 3.06 9.08
C PRO A 114 -13.95 2.85 10.35
N ALA A 115 -13.28 2.51 11.45
CA ALA A 115 -13.92 2.50 12.75
C ALA A 115 -14.54 3.89 12.90
N ALA A 116 -15.88 3.96 12.89
CA ALA A 116 -16.60 5.21 13.05
C ALA A 116 -16.00 5.88 14.29
N ALA A 117 -15.41 7.06 14.10
CA ALA A 117 -14.78 7.83 15.15
C ALA A 117 -15.70 7.77 16.37
N ALA A 118 -15.20 7.19 17.46
CA ALA A 118 -15.96 7.10 18.69
C ALA A 118 -16.44 8.51 19.03
N THR A 119 -17.73 8.76 18.82
CA THR A 119 -18.33 10.05 19.12
C THR A 119 -18.02 10.32 20.58
N PRO A 120 -17.37 11.43 20.93
CA PRO A 120 -17.15 11.76 22.33
C PRO A 120 -18.51 11.77 23.00
N LYS A 121 -18.67 10.91 24.03
CA LYS A 121 -19.89 10.88 24.84
C LYS A 121 -20.08 12.29 25.41
N PRO A 122 -21.15 13.04 25.07
CA PRO A 122 -21.37 14.34 25.67
C PRO A 122 -21.65 14.12 27.16
N GLY A 123 -20.78 14.64 28.05
CA GLY A 123 -21.03 14.64 29.49
C GLY A 123 -19.86 14.32 30.41
N ALA A 124 -18.62 14.13 29.93
CA ALA A 124 -17.46 14.11 30.81
C ALA A 124 -17.06 15.55 31.17
N ASP A 125 -17.72 16.13 32.18
CA ASP A 125 -17.29 17.36 32.84
C ASP A 125 -16.12 17.05 33.79
N PRO A 126 -14.90 17.58 33.58
CA PRO A 126 -13.86 17.56 34.59
C PRO A 126 -13.79 18.94 35.24
N ALA A 127 -14.87 19.36 35.90
CA ALA A 127 -14.88 20.58 36.71
C ALA A 127 -15.44 20.30 38.11
N LYS A 128 -14.63 19.66 38.96
CA LYS A 128 -14.71 19.89 40.40
C LYS A 128 -13.32 20.00 41.01
N PRO A 129 -12.93 21.16 41.57
CA PRO A 129 -11.79 21.22 42.45
C PRO A 129 -12.15 20.51 43.75
N LYS A 130 -11.27 19.59 44.20
CA LYS A 130 -11.39 18.99 45.54
C LYS A 130 -11.17 20.10 46.58
N ARG A 131 -12.08 20.17 47.54
CA ARG A 131 -11.96 20.97 48.77
C ARG A 131 -10.93 20.36 49.71
#